data_AF-A0A1H7P238-F1
#
_entry.id   AF-A0A1H7P238-F1
#
_cell.length_a   1.000
_cell.length_b   1.000
_cell.length_c   1.000
_cell.angle_alpha   90.00
_cell.angle_beta   90.00
_cell.angle_gamma   90.00
#
_symmetry.space_group_name_H-M   'P 1'
#
loop_
_entity.id
_entity.type
_entity.pdbx_description
1 polymer ?
#
loop_
_entity_poly.entity_id
_entity_poly.type
_entity_poly.pdbx_seq_one_letter_code
_entity_poly.pdbx_strand_id
1 'polypeptide(L)'
;MTSPADSSAAPAVPPRACPAHAGGSQSVPMYGPEVEADARGFYERMRREHGPVAPVLLPGDIPAWLVTGHPEILEVVRTPSKYSRDSRRWNAFQQGLVAPDSPLMPMLAWQPLCVFADGGDHQRLRGAVTRSLDRFDRRGVRRYVTRYADQLIDGFCQKGEADLIGQFSEHLPMLVMTQLFGMPDEAGPRLVSALRDLMKGTETALASNAYVVEVLSKLVAARRRTPRQDLPSWLLLDEAELSDEEVVEHLRLILVAANETTVNLIANVLRVVLTDPAFRRNLAGGQLQLPDALEMVLWDDPPLAVIPGRWAVNPTRLGEVDIHEGDLLMLALGAGNVDPRVRPDGNVSVAGNRAHLAFSGGPHECPGADVGRAIAETGIDVLLARLPDLQLAVPEDELRWTSSWLARHLAELPVDFSPVQPKPVPAAPAPVPMPSEYPQQAAVAATLAPESVSAFTGATGAAGNRAPWWRRLLSLLRR
;
A
#
# COMPACT_ATOMS: atom_id res chain seq x y z
N MET A 1 58.44 -20.19 -12.65
CA MET A 1 58.62 -18.75 -12.39
C MET A 1 57.33 -18.07 -12.85
N THR A 2 56.27 -18.05 -12.04
CA THR A 2 55.94 -17.12 -10.94
C THR A 2 55.56 -15.70 -11.41
N SER A 3 54.24 -15.49 -11.51
CA SER A 3 53.44 -14.29 -11.15
C SER A 3 53.60 -12.94 -11.91
N PRO A 4 52.61 -12.01 -11.81
CA PRO A 4 51.25 -12.15 -11.26
C PRO A 4 50.11 -11.50 -12.08
N ALA A 5 48.89 -11.83 -11.66
CA ALA A 5 47.67 -11.08 -11.88
C ALA A 5 47.70 -9.72 -11.14
N ASP A 6 47.04 -8.71 -11.68
CA ASP A 6 46.58 -7.55 -10.91
C ASP A 6 45.11 -7.28 -11.22
N SER A 7 44.27 -7.76 -10.30
CA SER A 7 42.88 -7.39 -10.14
C SER A 7 42.80 -6.40 -8.96
N SER A 8 42.64 -5.11 -9.23
CA SER A 8 41.97 -4.20 -8.30
C SER A 8 41.42 -3.00 -9.06
N ALA A 9 40.23 -3.14 -9.65
CA ALA A 9 39.42 -1.96 -9.92
C ALA A 9 38.96 -1.43 -8.57
N ALA A 10 39.51 -0.28 -8.15
CA ALA A 10 39.05 0.42 -6.96
C ALA A 10 37.54 0.73 -7.09
N PRO A 11 36.77 0.69 -5.99
CA PRO A 11 35.36 1.06 -6.05
C PRO A 11 35.25 2.52 -6.52
N ALA A 12 34.35 2.76 -7.47
CA ALA A 12 34.11 4.09 -8.02
C ALA A 12 33.66 5.02 -6.89
N VAL A 13 34.45 6.07 -6.62
CA VAL A 13 34.11 7.09 -5.64
C VAL A 13 32.93 7.91 -6.19
N PRO A 14 31.78 7.97 -5.49
CA PRO A 14 30.64 8.73 -5.96
C PRO A 14 30.94 10.25 -5.95
N PRO A 15 30.36 11.04 -6.87
CA PRO A 15 30.64 12.46 -7.02
C PRO A 15 30.34 13.25 -5.74
N ARG A 16 31.13 14.32 -5.50
CA ARG A 16 31.15 15.14 -4.25
C ARG A 16 29.82 15.82 -3.87
N ALA A 17 28.77 15.68 -4.67
CA ALA A 17 27.43 16.24 -4.45
C ALA A 17 26.36 15.17 -4.10
N CYS A 18 26.80 13.94 -3.79
CA CYS A 18 25.91 12.86 -3.33
C CYS A 18 25.56 13.00 -1.84
N PRO A 19 24.39 12.52 -1.39
CA PRO A 19 24.04 12.38 0.04
C PRO A 19 25.11 11.62 0.86
N ALA A 20 25.91 10.78 0.21
CA ALA A 20 27.07 10.11 0.79
C ALA A 20 28.20 11.05 1.27
N HIS A 21 28.22 12.31 0.84
CA HIS A 21 29.23 13.32 1.20
C HIS A 21 28.66 14.48 2.04
N ALA A 22 27.35 14.51 2.29
CA ALA A 22 26.72 15.57 3.08
C ALA A 22 26.98 15.34 4.58
N GLY A 23 28.12 15.85 5.06
CA GLY A 23 28.39 16.05 6.49
C GLY A 23 28.88 14.81 7.25
N GLY A 24 30.09 14.33 6.96
CA GLY A 24 30.92 13.51 7.87
C GLY A 24 30.38 12.14 8.34
N SER A 25 29.13 11.81 8.05
CA SER A 25 28.46 10.61 8.53
C SER A 25 28.27 9.64 7.37
N GLN A 26 28.80 8.43 7.52
CA GLN A 26 28.70 7.37 6.51
C GLN A 26 27.23 7.01 6.28
N SER A 27 26.77 6.97 5.03
CA SER A 27 25.42 6.49 4.69
C SER A 27 25.29 5.02 5.07
N VAL A 28 24.17 4.66 5.69
CA VAL A 28 23.92 3.30 6.19
C VAL A 28 22.93 2.56 5.28
N PRO A 29 23.20 1.32 4.86
CA PRO A 29 22.22 0.50 4.14
C PRO A 29 20.92 0.32 4.93
N MET A 30 19.79 0.63 4.30
CA MET A 30 18.43 0.46 4.83
C MET A 30 17.82 -0.91 4.45
N TYR A 31 18.68 -1.87 4.10
CA TYR A 31 18.28 -3.19 3.63
C TYR A 31 19.24 -4.26 4.15
N GLY A 32 18.81 -5.52 4.08
CA GLY A 32 19.59 -6.66 4.51
C GLY A 32 19.20 -7.18 5.90
N PRO A 33 19.85 -8.26 6.35
CA PRO A 33 19.35 -9.08 7.46
C PRO A 33 19.20 -8.34 8.79
N GLU A 34 20.07 -7.36 9.07
CA GLU A 34 20.01 -6.60 10.32
C GLU A 34 18.77 -5.68 10.37
N VAL A 35 18.47 -4.99 9.27
CA VAL A 35 17.29 -4.12 9.16
C VAL A 35 16.01 -4.95 9.11
N GLU A 36 16.05 -6.10 8.44
CA GLU A 36 14.91 -7.03 8.37
C GLU A 36 14.59 -7.67 9.73
N ALA A 37 15.61 -7.96 10.54
CA ALA A 37 15.44 -8.49 11.88
C ALA A 37 14.88 -7.44 12.87
N ASP A 38 15.38 -6.20 12.81
CA ASP A 38 14.99 -5.14 13.73
C ASP A 38 14.96 -3.75 13.07
N ALA A 39 13.92 -3.51 12.26
CA ALA A 39 13.71 -2.23 11.59
C ALA A 39 13.49 -1.08 12.58
N ARG A 40 12.81 -1.33 13.71
CA ARG A 40 12.55 -0.32 14.75
C ARG A 40 13.86 0.12 15.40
N GLY A 41 14.68 -0.84 15.83
CA GLY A 41 16.01 -0.56 16.35
C GLY A 41 16.85 0.19 15.33
N PHE A 42 16.81 -0.19 14.05
CA PHE A 42 17.47 0.57 12.99
C PHE A 42 17.03 2.04 12.96
N TYR A 43 15.73 2.34 12.95
CA TYR A 43 15.25 3.73 12.94
C TYR A 43 15.66 4.52 14.19
N GLU A 44 15.62 3.89 15.36
CA GLU A 44 16.05 4.51 16.62
C GLU A 44 17.55 4.82 16.60
N ARG A 45 18.39 3.93 16.05
CA ARG A 45 19.83 4.18 15.85
C ARG A 45 20.06 5.33 14.89
N MET A 46 19.42 5.32 13.71
CA MET A 46 19.55 6.41 12.73
C MET A 46 19.16 7.76 13.33
N ARG A 47 18.07 7.80 14.12
CA ARG A 47 17.65 9.02 14.81
C ARG A 47 18.69 9.50 15.83
N ARG A 48 19.24 8.60 16.63
CA ARG A 48 20.23 8.94 17.66
C ARG A 48 21.53 9.47 17.06
N GLU A 49 21.95 8.90 15.93
CA GLU A 49 23.25 9.22 15.31
C GLU A 49 23.19 10.43 14.38
N HIS A 50 22.06 10.64 13.69
CA HIS A 50 21.93 11.68 12.66
C HIS A 50 20.83 12.71 12.94
N GLY A 51 20.01 12.52 13.97
CA GLY A 51 18.82 13.32 14.21
C GLY A 51 17.61 12.90 13.36
N PRO A 52 16.61 13.77 13.15
CA PRO A 52 15.34 13.39 12.53
C PRO A 52 15.42 13.11 11.03
N VAL A 53 16.55 13.42 10.38
CA VAL A 53 16.79 13.21 8.94
C VAL A 53 18.17 12.58 8.78
N ALA A 54 18.22 11.36 8.28
CA ALA A 54 19.43 10.55 8.23
C ALA A 54 19.79 10.10 6.80
N PRO A 55 21.06 10.11 6.39
CA PRO A 55 21.48 9.60 5.09
C PRO A 55 21.48 8.07 5.08
N VAL A 56 20.82 7.45 4.09
CA VAL A 56 20.72 6.00 3.94
C VAL A 56 21.00 5.55 2.51
N LEU A 57 21.28 4.25 2.35
CA LEU A 57 21.39 3.59 1.05
C LEU A 57 20.22 2.62 0.86
N LEU A 58 19.57 2.70 -0.29
CA LEU A 58 18.57 1.73 -0.77
C LEU A 58 19.26 0.62 -1.58
N PRO A 59 18.58 -0.52 -1.86
CA PRO A 59 19.14 -1.59 -2.67
C PRO A 59 19.80 -1.10 -3.96
N GLY A 60 21.03 -1.56 -4.22
CA GLY A 60 21.89 -1.06 -5.31
C GLY A 60 22.70 0.18 -4.92
N ASP A 61 22.93 0.40 -3.62
CA ASP A 61 23.66 1.54 -3.06
C ASP A 61 23.12 2.90 -3.52
N ILE A 62 21.80 2.98 -3.73
CA ILE A 62 21.14 4.18 -4.21
C ILE A 62 20.92 5.14 -3.02
N PRO A 63 21.47 6.36 -3.04
CA PRO A 63 21.38 7.26 -1.90
C PRO A 63 19.97 7.84 -1.73
N ALA A 64 19.53 7.97 -0.47
CA ALA A 64 18.29 8.59 -0.07
C ALA A 64 18.39 9.21 1.34
N TRP A 65 17.35 9.96 1.72
CA TRP A 65 17.19 10.49 3.07
C TRP A 65 16.08 9.75 3.81
N LEU A 66 16.37 9.21 4.99
CA LEU A 66 15.39 8.64 5.90
C LEU A 66 14.90 9.73 6.87
N VAL A 67 13.62 10.07 6.81
CA VAL A 67 12.99 11.03 7.72
C VAL A 67 12.30 10.26 8.84
N THR A 68 12.79 10.39 10.07
CA THR A 68 12.32 9.66 11.27
C THR A 68 11.59 10.54 12.28
N GLY A 69 11.62 11.86 12.07
CA GLY A 69 10.98 12.85 12.95
C GLY A 69 9.54 13.14 12.56
N HIS A 70 8.62 13.19 13.54
CA HIS A 70 7.20 13.46 13.30
C HIS A 70 6.96 14.83 12.64
N PRO A 71 7.53 15.94 13.16
CA PRO A 71 7.33 17.25 12.55
C PRO A 71 7.89 17.34 11.12
N GLU A 72 9.04 16.73 10.86
CA GLU A 72 9.68 16.74 9.54
C GLU A 72 8.88 15.90 8.54
N ILE A 73 8.34 14.75 8.94
CA ILE A 73 7.42 13.98 8.08
C ILE A 73 6.18 14.82 7.77
N LEU A 74 5.59 15.51 8.76
CA LEU A 74 4.45 16.39 8.54
C LEU A 74 4.76 17.54 7.58
N GLU A 75 5.93 18.18 7.70
CA GLU A 75 6.37 19.19 6.73
C GLU A 75 6.43 18.61 5.32
N VAL A 76 7.07 17.44 5.16
CA VAL A 76 7.26 16.81 3.86
C VAL A 76 5.92 16.46 3.21
N VAL A 77 4.99 15.84 3.94
CA VAL A 77 3.71 15.40 3.36
C VAL A 77 2.73 16.54 3.11
N ARG A 78 2.85 17.68 3.82
CA ARG A 78 1.97 18.84 3.70
C ARG A 78 2.48 19.91 2.73
N THR A 79 3.71 19.78 2.23
CA THR A 79 4.35 20.82 1.39
C THR A 79 4.68 20.28 -0.01
N PRO A 80 3.67 19.96 -0.84
CA PRO A 80 3.86 19.41 -2.19
C PRO A 80 4.64 20.35 -3.12
N SER A 81 4.66 21.66 -2.83
CA SER A 81 5.48 22.65 -3.55
C SER A 81 6.99 22.44 -3.36
N LYS A 82 7.40 21.82 -2.25
CA LYS A 82 8.80 21.45 -1.96
C LYS A 82 9.07 19.97 -2.23
N TYR A 83 8.07 19.10 -2.01
CA TYR A 83 8.25 17.65 -2.04
C TYR A 83 7.20 16.99 -2.94
N SER A 84 7.61 16.69 -4.17
CA SER A 84 6.78 16.13 -5.24
C SER A 84 6.61 14.62 -5.11
N ARG A 85 5.53 14.07 -5.68
CA ARG A 85 5.33 12.62 -5.90
C ARG A 85 5.80 12.13 -7.27
N ASP A 86 6.28 13.03 -8.12
CA ASP A 86 6.74 12.71 -9.46
C ASP A 86 8.17 12.16 -9.42
N SER A 87 8.29 10.83 -9.52
CA SER A 87 9.58 10.15 -9.48
C SER A 87 10.49 10.45 -10.69
N ARG A 88 9.98 11.07 -11.76
CA ARG A 88 10.82 11.53 -12.88
C ARG A 88 11.82 12.62 -12.47
N ARG A 89 11.62 13.24 -11.31
CA ARG A 89 12.55 14.18 -10.67
C ARG A 89 13.76 13.51 -10.03
N TRP A 90 13.73 12.20 -9.84
CA TRP A 90 14.74 11.51 -9.06
C TRP A 90 16.11 11.54 -9.74
N ASN A 91 17.11 12.06 -9.02
CA ASN A 91 18.50 12.11 -9.50
C ASN A 91 19.01 10.74 -9.97
N ALA A 92 18.72 9.68 -9.20
CA ALA A 92 19.18 8.34 -9.53
C ALA A 92 18.58 7.78 -10.83
N PHE A 93 17.32 8.13 -11.14
CA PHE A 93 16.71 7.78 -12.44
C PHE A 93 17.32 8.58 -13.59
N GLN A 94 17.51 9.89 -13.41
CA GLN A 94 18.08 10.75 -14.45
C GLN A 94 19.53 10.39 -14.79
N GLN A 95 20.27 9.92 -13.80
CA GLN A 95 21.67 9.49 -13.93
C GLN A 95 21.79 8.01 -14.37
N GLY A 96 20.69 7.28 -14.50
CA GLY A 96 20.70 5.86 -14.90
C GLY A 96 21.29 4.92 -13.84
N LEU A 97 21.28 5.32 -12.56
CA LEU A 97 21.79 4.51 -11.46
C LEU A 97 20.84 3.38 -11.07
N VAL A 98 19.54 3.54 -11.31
CA VAL A 98 18.55 2.50 -11.02
C VAL A 98 18.30 1.65 -12.26
N ALA A 99 18.67 0.38 -12.18
CA ALA A 99 18.45 -0.58 -13.24
C ALA A 99 16.94 -0.87 -13.42
N PRO A 100 16.47 -1.21 -14.65
CA PRO A 100 15.06 -1.52 -14.90
C PRO A 100 14.49 -2.70 -14.09
N ASP A 101 15.35 -3.61 -13.64
CA ASP A 101 15.05 -4.78 -12.81
C ASP A 101 15.32 -4.55 -11.31
N SER A 102 15.64 -3.31 -10.91
CA SER A 102 15.85 -2.95 -9.51
C SER A 102 14.60 -3.27 -8.67
N PRO A 103 14.77 -3.79 -7.43
CA PRO A 103 13.65 -4.04 -6.51
C PRO A 103 12.92 -2.75 -6.07
N LEU A 104 13.45 -1.58 -6.40
CA LEU A 104 12.82 -0.28 -6.16
C LEU A 104 11.73 0.06 -7.17
N MET A 105 11.77 -0.53 -8.37
CA MET A 105 10.91 -0.17 -9.49
C MET A 105 9.41 -0.33 -9.22
N PRO A 106 8.92 -1.42 -8.57
CA PRO A 106 7.48 -1.58 -8.31
C PRO A 106 6.86 -0.43 -7.51
N MET A 107 7.65 0.20 -6.63
CA MET A 107 7.17 1.25 -5.73
C MET A 107 7.49 2.67 -6.21
N LEU A 108 8.58 2.85 -6.95
CA LEU A 108 9.11 4.17 -7.30
C LEU A 108 8.98 4.52 -8.78
N ALA A 109 8.75 3.57 -9.68
CA ALA A 109 8.60 3.87 -11.09
C ALA A 109 7.36 4.74 -11.35
N TRP A 110 7.54 5.81 -12.11
CA TRP A 110 6.43 6.72 -12.43
C TRP A 110 5.35 6.01 -13.24
N GLN A 111 4.09 6.23 -12.88
CA GLN A 111 2.90 5.80 -13.62
C GLN A 111 1.91 6.96 -13.72
N PRO A 112 1.01 6.98 -14.71
CA PRO A 112 -0.04 8.00 -14.85
C PRO A 112 -1.18 7.77 -13.84
N LEU A 113 -0.83 7.68 -12.55
CA LEU A 113 -1.72 7.43 -11.43
C LEU A 113 -1.65 8.59 -10.46
N CYS A 114 -2.75 8.83 -9.74
CA CYS A 114 -2.79 9.90 -8.73
C CYS A 114 -1.67 9.81 -7.68
N VAL A 115 -1.19 8.61 -7.36
CA VAL A 115 -0.11 8.41 -6.37
C VAL A 115 1.26 8.95 -6.80
N PHE A 116 1.46 9.22 -8.10
CA PHE A 116 2.69 9.78 -8.70
C PHE A 116 2.49 11.15 -9.36
N ALA A 117 1.29 11.72 -9.23
CA ALA A 117 0.94 13.02 -9.79
C ALA A 117 0.97 14.10 -8.71
N ASP A 118 1.15 15.35 -9.12
CA ASP A 118 1.03 16.55 -8.28
C ASP A 118 0.06 17.56 -8.92
N GLY A 119 -0.30 18.62 -8.19
CA GLY A 119 -1.03 19.76 -8.74
C GLY A 119 -2.40 19.41 -9.34
N GLY A 120 -2.70 19.96 -10.52
CA GLY A 120 -4.00 19.80 -11.18
C GLY A 120 -4.30 18.35 -11.59
N ASP A 121 -3.31 17.61 -12.09
CA ASP A 121 -3.47 16.20 -12.46
C ASP A 121 -3.80 15.35 -11.23
N HIS A 122 -3.07 15.60 -10.13
CA HIS A 122 -3.38 14.96 -8.86
C HIS A 122 -4.79 15.30 -8.41
N GLN A 123 -5.19 16.58 -8.38
CA GLN A 123 -6.52 16.98 -7.95
C GLN A 123 -7.64 16.35 -8.78
N ARG A 124 -7.46 16.25 -10.10
CA ARG A 124 -8.43 15.60 -11.00
C ARG A 124 -8.57 14.11 -10.69
N LEU A 125 -7.46 13.38 -10.76
CA LEU A 125 -7.46 11.91 -10.58
C LEU A 125 -7.81 11.53 -9.14
N ARG A 126 -7.20 12.20 -8.16
CA ARG A 126 -7.40 11.92 -6.74
C ARG A 126 -8.76 12.36 -6.24
N GLY A 127 -9.27 13.48 -6.74
CA GLY A 127 -10.62 13.97 -6.42
C GLY A 127 -11.68 12.94 -6.77
N ALA A 128 -11.61 12.36 -7.96
CA ALA A 128 -12.53 11.30 -8.40
C ALA A 128 -12.47 10.06 -7.50
N VAL A 129 -11.26 9.61 -7.14
CA VAL A 129 -11.08 8.47 -6.22
C VAL A 129 -11.66 8.76 -4.85
N THR A 130 -11.37 9.93 -4.28
CA THR A 130 -11.82 10.31 -2.93
C THR A 130 -13.33 10.41 -2.88
N ARG A 131 -13.95 11.16 -3.81
CA ARG A 131 -15.42 11.27 -3.91
C ARG A 131 -16.10 9.91 -4.12
N SER A 132 -15.47 9.00 -4.87
CA SER A 132 -16.03 7.67 -5.10
C SER A 132 -15.96 6.80 -3.85
N LEU A 133 -14.89 6.88 -3.06
CA LEU A 133 -14.78 6.17 -1.78
C LEU A 133 -15.73 6.74 -0.73
N ASP A 134 -15.91 8.07 -0.68
CA ASP A 134 -16.81 8.76 0.25
C ASP A 134 -18.30 8.40 0.06
N ARG A 135 -18.66 7.79 -1.07
CA ARG A 135 -20.01 7.29 -1.33
C ARG A 135 -20.33 6.01 -0.56
N PHE A 136 -19.34 5.28 -0.09
CA PHE A 136 -19.58 4.11 0.74
C PHE A 136 -19.96 4.54 2.15
N ASP A 137 -21.16 4.15 2.58
CA ASP A 137 -21.54 4.31 3.97
C ASP A 137 -20.97 3.17 4.84
N ARG A 138 -20.68 3.50 6.11
CA ARG A 138 -20.10 2.55 7.07
C ARG A 138 -20.98 1.31 7.28
N ARG A 139 -22.32 1.43 7.20
CA ARG A 139 -23.23 0.29 7.43
C ARG A 139 -23.18 -0.70 6.26
N GLY A 140 -23.08 -0.20 5.03
CA GLY A 140 -22.89 -0.99 3.82
C GLY A 140 -21.59 -1.79 3.89
N VAL A 141 -20.48 -1.13 4.19
CA VAL A 141 -19.17 -1.78 4.38
C VAL A 141 -19.25 -2.84 5.49
N ARG A 142 -19.79 -2.49 6.68
CA ARG A 142 -19.96 -3.43 7.79
C ARG A 142 -20.71 -4.70 7.37
N ARG A 143 -21.76 -4.58 6.57
CA ARG A 143 -22.54 -5.74 6.08
C ARG A 143 -21.70 -6.71 5.26
N TYR A 144 -20.89 -6.19 4.33
CA TYR A 144 -20.00 -7.02 3.52
C TYR A 144 -18.91 -7.66 4.38
N VAL A 145 -18.33 -6.90 5.31
CA VAL A 145 -17.30 -7.40 6.23
C VAL A 145 -17.84 -8.52 7.10
N THR A 146 -19.01 -8.34 7.74
CA THR A 146 -19.62 -9.38 8.58
C THR A 146 -19.88 -10.67 7.80
N ARG A 147 -20.43 -10.56 6.59
CA ARG A 147 -20.67 -11.73 5.71
C ARG A 147 -19.39 -12.53 5.47
N TYR A 148 -18.33 -11.86 5.01
CA TYR A 148 -17.09 -12.55 4.66
C TYR A 148 -16.32 -13.02 5.88
N ALA A 149 -16.38 -12.28 6.99
CA ALA A 149 -15.82 -12.74 8.25
C ALA A 149 -16.50 -14.03 8.71
N ASP A 150 -17.84 -14.10 8.71
CA ASP A 150 -18.58 -15.33 9.03
C ASP A 150 -18.21 -16.48 8.08
N GLN A 151 -18.12 -16.24 6.77
CA GLN A 151 -17.70 -17.26 5.79
C GLN A 151 -16.30 -17.81 6.07
N LEU A 152 -15.34 -16.93 6.34
CA LEU A 152 -13.96 -17.32 6.62
C LEU A 152 -13.89 -18.11 7.93
N ILE A 153 -14.56 -17.64 8.98
CA ILE A 153 -14.65 -18.30 10.28
C ILE A 153 -15.28 -19.69 10.14
N ASP A 154 -16.37 -19.83 9.39
CA ASP A 154 -17.03 -21.11 9.17
C ASP A 154 -16.11 -22.15 8.51
N GLY A 155 -15.10 -21.69 7.74
CA GLY A 155 -14.08 -22.56 7.14
C GLY A 155 -13.12 -23.23 8.14
N PHE A 156 -13.02 -22.74 9.38
CA PHE A 156 -12.12 -23.29 10.40
C PHE A 156 -12.74 -23.50 11.78
N CYS A 157 -13.92 -22.95 12.06
CA CYS A 157 -14.50 -22.91 13.41
C CYS A 157 -14.83 -24.28 14.04
N GLN A 158 -14.98 -25.34 13.24
CA GLN A 158 -15.21 -26.69 13.74
C GLN A 158 -13.92 -27.42 14.16
N LYS A 159 -12.75 -26.93 13.74
CA LYS A 159 -11.47 -27.58 14.03
C LYS A 159 -10.98 -27.31 15.44
N GLY A 160 -11.34 -26.15 16.01
CA GLY A 160 -10.81 -25.68 17.31
C GLY A 160 -9.42 -25.07 17.23
N GLU A 161 -8.84 -24.98 16.03
CA GLU A 161 -7.53 -24.39 15.75
C GLU A 161 -7.57 -23.63 14.41
N ALA A 162 -6.76 -22.59 14.27
CA ALA A 162 -6.59 -21.86 13.01
C ALA A 162 -5.27 -21.08 12.95
N ASP A 163 -4.80 -20.79 11.74
CA ASP A 163 -3.89 -19.66 11.48
C ASP A 163 -4.72 -18.43 11.03
N LEU A 164 -4.81 -17.42 11.89
CA LEU A 164 -5.59 -16.21 11.60
C LEU A 164 -4.99 -15.32 10.51
N ILE A 165 -3.71 -15.50 10.16
CA ILE A 165 -3.14 -14.80 9.00
C ILE A 165 -3.66 -15.46 7.72
N GLY A 166 -3.27 -16.71 7.50
CA GLY A 166 -3.56 -17.44 6.27
C GLY A 166 -5.03 -17.75 6.05
N GLN A 167 -5.85 -17.90 7.10
CA GLN A 167 -7.25 -18.31 6.97
C GLN A 167 -8.26 -17.17 7.15
N PHE A 168 -7.82 -15.98 7.60
CA PHE A 168 -8.73 -14.87 7.87
C PHE A 168 -8.20 -13.53 7.34
N SER A 169 -7.10 -13.03 7.92
CA SER A 169 -6.60 -11.67 7.69
C SER A 169 -6.22 -11.44 6.23
N GLU A 170 -5.55 -12.39 5.59
CA GLU A 170 -5.13 -12.27 4.18
C GLU A 170 -6.29 -12.31 3.16
N HIS A 171 -7.48 -12.73 3.57
CA HIS A 171 -8.63 -12.93 2.68
C HIS A 171 -9.69 -11.85 2.82
N LEU A 172 -9.97 -11.42 4.05
CA LEU A 172 -11.10 -10.55 4.35
C LEU A 172 -11.08 -9.22 3.56
N PRO A 173 -9.97 -8.46 3.49
CA PRO A 173 -9.98 -7.17 2.79
C PRO A 173 -10.33 -7.32 1.32
N MET A 174 -9.72 -8.27 0.62
CA MET A 174 -9.96 -8.43 -0.80
C MET A 174 -11.37 -8.92 -1.12
N LEU A 175 -11.93 -9.83 -0.31
CA LEU A 175 -13.33 -10.24 -0.48
C LEU A 175 -14.29 -9.05 -0.36
N VAL A 176 -14.06 -8.17 0.63
CA VAL A 176 -14.86 -6.94 0.78
C VAL A 176 -14.68 -6.01 -0.41
N MET A 177 -13.44 -5.80 -0.87
CA MET A 177 -13.16 -4.92 -2.02
C MET A 177 -13.82 -5.41 -3.30
N THR A 178 -13.91 -6.72 -3.54
CA THR A 178 -14.61 -7.26 -4.73
C THR A 178 -16.09 -6.87 -4.75
N GLN A 179 -16.75 -6.81 -3.58
CA GLN A 179 -18.13 -6.32 -3.47
C GLN A 179 -18.26 -4.82 -3.68
N LEU A 180 -17.32 -4.03 -3.14
CA LEU A 180 -17.30 -2.58 -3.38
C LEU A 180 -17.09 -2.25 -4.87
N PHE A 181 -16.46 -3.16 -5.62
CA PHE A 181 -16.28 -3.05 -7.07
C PHE A 181 -17.49 -3.61 -7.85
N GLY A 182 -18.48 -4.18 -7.16
CA GLY A 182 -19.66 -4.80 -7.75
C GLY A 182 -19.35 -6.07 -8.56
N MET A 183 -18.27 -6.76 -8.22
CA MET A 183 -17.90 -8.02 -8.87
C MET A 183 -18.80 -9.17 -8.39
N PRO A 184 -19.08 -10.15 -9.25
CA PRO A 184 -19.80 -11.36 -8.83
C PRO A 184 -18.92 -12.23 -7.92
N ASP A 185 -19.55 -12.94 -6.98
CA ASP A 185 -18.87 -13.79 -5.99
C ASP A 185 -17.96 -14.84 -6.66
N GLU A 186 -18.33 -15.34 -7.84
CA GLU A 186 -17.58 -16.36 -8.58
C GLU A 186 -16.24 -15.84 -9.15
N ALA A 187 -16.14 -14.54 -9.43
CA ALA A 187 -14.91 -13.93 -9.96
C ALA A 187 -13.89 -13.58 -8.87
N GLY A 188 -14.37 -13.43 -7.62
CA GLY A 188 -13.57 -12.99 -6.48
C GLY A 188 -12.34 -13.86 -6.21
N PRO A 189 -12.47 -15.19 -6.02
CA PRO A 189 -11.36 -16.04 -5.58
C PRO A 189 -10.15 -16.04 -6.53
N ARG A 190 -10.37 -16.11 -7.84
CA ARG A 190 -9.28 -16.10 -8.83
C ARG A 190 -8.62 -14.72 -8.92
N LEU A 191 -9.40 -13.64 -8.85
CA LEU A 191 -8.84 -12.28 -8.82
C LEU A 191 -8.02 -12.06 -7.55
N VAL A 192 -8.52 -12.49 -6.38
CA VAL A 192 -7.78 -12.46 -5.10
C VAL A 192 -6.45 -13.19 -5.25
N SER A 193 -6.46 -14.41 -5.79
CA SER A 193 -5.25 -15.20 -6.02
C SER A 193 -4.25 -14.48 -6.94
N ALA A 194 -4.71 -13.93 -8.06
CA ALA A 194 -3.85 -13.23 -9.01
C ALA A 194 -3.27 -11.93 -8.42
N LEU A 195 -4.07 -11.16 -7.67
CA LEU A 195 -3.56 -9.98 -6.96
C LEU A 195 -2.48 -10.36 -5.94
N ARG A 196 -2.71 -11.43 -5.16
CA ARG A 196 -1.72 -11.94 -4.20
C ARG A 196 -0.43 -12.38 -4.87
N ASP A 197 -0.54 -13.09 -5.98
CA ASP A 197 0.60 -13.51 -6.79
C ASP A 197 1.41 -12.31 -7.32
N LEU A 198 0.69 -11.29 -7.81
CA LEU A 198 1.28 -10.02 -8.23
C LEU A 198 2.03 -9.31 -7.08
N MET A 199 1.41 -9.21 -5.91
CA MET A 199 2.03 -8.56 -4.74
C MET A 199 3.25 -9.33 -4.22
N LYS A 200 3.22 -10.67 -4.29
CA LYS A 200 4.38 -11.52 -3.92
C LYS A 200 5.52 -11.46 -4.94
N GLY A 201 5.27 -10.96 -6.15
CA GLY A 201 6.30 -10.88 -7.20
C GLY A 201 6.83 -12.25 -7.63
N THR A 202 5.97 -13.28 -7.66
CA THR A 202 6.35 -14.63 -8.10
C THR A 202 6.71 -14.67 -9.59
N GLU A 203 7.19 -15.82 -10.06
CA GLU A 203 7.44 -16.06 -11.49
C GLU A 203 6.19 -15.86 -12.39
N THR A 204 4.98 -16.04 -11.83
CA THR A 204 3.71 -15.84 -12.54
C THR A 204 3.13 -14.44 -12.38
N ALA A 205 3.77 -13.54 -11.62
CA ALA A 205 3.24 -12.21 -11.29
C ALA A 205 2.87 -11.39 -12.54
N LEU A 206 3.64 -11.51 -13.64
CA LEU A 206 3.33 -10.83 -14.90
C LEU A 206 2.03 -11.33 -15.54
N ALA A 207 1.83 -12.65 -15.57
CA ALA A 207 0.60 -13.26 -16.08
C ALA A 207 -0.59 -12.92 -15.18
N SER A 208 -0.38 -12.91 -13.87
CA SER A 208 -1.37 -12.50 -12.88
C SER A 208 -1.77 -11.03 -13.05
N ASN A 209 -0.82 -10.12 -13.29
CA ASN A 209 -1.13 -8.72 -13.59
C ASN A 209 -1.94 -8.57 -14.89
N ALA A 210 -1.57 -9.30 -15.95
CA ALA A 210 -2.31 -9.27 -17.20
C ALA A 210 -3.77 -9.74 -17.00
N TYR A 211 -3.97 -10.80 -16.21
CA TYR A 211 -5.30 -11.28 -15.84
C TYR A 211 -6.10 -10.25 -15.03
N VAL A 212 -5.48 -9.61 -14.04
CA VAL A 212 -6.11 -8.54 -13.24
C VAL A 212 -6.59 -7.40 -14.15
N VAL A 213 -5.71 -6.92 -15.04
CA VAL A 213 -6.06 -5.84 -15.99
C VAL A 213 -7.19 -6.27 -16.92
N GLU A 214 -7.18 -7.50 -17.43
CA GLU A 214 -8.24 -8.04 -18.28
C GLU A 214 -9.60 -8.05 -17.57
N VAL A 215 -9.65 -8.55 -16.32
CA VAL A 215 -10.87 -8.60 -15.51
C VAL A 215 -11.41 -7.19 -15.24
N LEU A 216 -10.53 -6.25 -14.86
CA LEU A 216 -10.93 -4.87 -14.58
C LEU A 216 -11.41 -4.16 -15.87
N SER A 217 -10.78 -4.41 -17.00
CA SER A 217 -11.19 -3.87 -18.30
C SER A 217 -12.59 -4.34 -18.68
N LYS A 218 -12.88 -5.63 -18.50
CA LYS A 218 -14.22 -6.19 -18.71
C LYS A 218 -15.25 -5.59 -17.76
N LEU A 219 -14.89 -5.38 -16.49
CA LEU A 219 -15.76 -4.74 -15.50
C LEU A 219 -16.10 -3.31 -15.90
N VAL A 220 -15.10 -2.50 -16.26
CA VAL A 220 -15.28 -1.11 -16.71
C VAL A 220 -16.15 -1.04 -17.96
N ALA A 221 -15.88 -1.87 -18.97
CA ALA A 221 -16.71 -1.94 -20.18
C ALA A 221 -18.16 -2.37 -19.90
N ALA A 222 -18.39 -3.22 -18.90
CA ALA A 222 -19.73 -3.57 -18.45
C ALA A 222 -20.41 -2.39 -17.74
N ARG A 223 -19.70 -1.67 -16.86
CA ARG A 223 -20.24 -0.52 -16.12
C ARG A 223 -20.47 0.72 -16.95
N ARG A 224 -19.71 0.91 -18.02
CA ARG A 224 -19.99 1.96 -19.01
C ARG A 224 -21.33 1.75 -19.72
N ARG A 225 -21.71 0.49 -19.98
CA ARG A 225 -23.01 0.14 -20.59
C ARG A 225 -24.15 0.08 -19.58
N THR A 226 -23.87 -0.32 -18.35
CA THR A 226 -24.87 -0.49 -17.30
C THR A 226 -24.29 -0.08 -15.95
N PRO A 227 -24.33 1.22 -15.62
CA PRO A 227 -23.83 1.72 -14.35
C PRO A 227 -24.57 1.13 -13.14
N ARG A 228 -23.86 0.96 -12.02
CA ARG A 228 -24.37 0.45 -10.74
C ARG A 228 -23.85 1.30 -9.57
N GLN A 229 -24.38 1.07 -8.37
CA GLN A 229 -23.86 1.73 -7.16
C GLN A 229 -22.57 1.05 -6.68
N ASP A 230 -21.50 1.18 -7.46
CA ASP A 230 -20.18 0.64 -7.16
C ASP A 230 -19.05 1.57 -7.64
N LEU A 231 -17.85 1.30 -7.14
CA LEU A 231 -16.68 2.14 -7.35
C LEU A 231 -16.35 2.40 -8.84
N PRO A 232 -16.34 1.39 -9.74
CA PRO A 232 -16.09 1.63 -11.17
C PRO A 232 -17.10 2.57 -11.80
N SER A 233 -18.39 2.43 -11.49
CA SER A 233 -19.43 3.32 -12.02
C SER A 233 -19.29 4.75 -11.51
N TRP A 234 -18.95 4.94 -10.24
CA TRP A 234 -18.74 6.28 -9.70
C TRP A 234 -17.53 6.97 -10.30
N LEU A 235 -16.43 6.25 -10.55
CA LEU A 235 -15.27 6.79 -11.25
C LEU A 235 -15.58 7.17 -12.71
N LEU A 236 -16.36 6.34 -13.42
CA LEU A 236 -16.76 6.60 -14.80
C LEU A 236 -17.70 7.81 -14.95
N LEU A 237 -18.52 8.07 -13.93
CA LEU A 237 -19.54 9.14 -13.93
C LEU A 237 -19.08 10.40 -13.19
N ASP A 238 -17.83 10.43 -12.72
CA ASP A 238 -17.28 11.59 -12.02
C ASP A 238 -17.02 12.75 -12.98
N GLU A 239 -17.17 13.98 -12.48
CA GLU A 239 -16.94 15.23 -13.23
C GLU A 239 -15.51 15.39 -13.76
N ALA A 240 -14.56 14.61 -13.23
CA ALA A 240 -13.17 14.57 -13.69
C ALA A 240 -12.97 13.89 -15.05
N GLU A 241 -14.04 13.30 -15.61
CA GLU A 241 -14.10 12.67 -16.94
C GLU A 241 -12.93 11.70 -17.19
N LEU A 242 -12.72 10.77 -16.25
CA LEU A 242 -11.65 9.77 -16.37
C LEU A 242 -11.90 8.88 -17.61
N SER A 243 -10.81 8.61 -18.34
CA SER A 243 -10.85 7.63 -19.43
C SER A 243 -11.03 6.20 -18.90
N ASP A 244 -11.47 5.27 -19.75
CA ASP A 244 -11.58 3.85 -19.36
C ASP A 244 -10.25 3.28 -18.86
N GLU A 245 -9.14 3.66 -19.50
CA GLU A 245 -7.79 3.25 -19.08
C GLU A 245 -7.44 3.84 -17.71
N GLU A 246 -7.74 5.12 -17.48
CA GLU A 246 -7.53 5.76 -16.17
C GLU A 246 -8.34 5.06 -15.08
N VAL A 247 -9.61 4.71 -15.34
CA VAL A 247 -10.44 3.99 -14.38
C VAL A 247 -9.87 2.60 -14.10
N VAL A 248 -9.48 1.83 -15.12
CA VAL A 248 -8.88 0.49 -14.95
C VAL A 248 -7.62 0.56 -14.08
N GLU A 249 -6.71 1.49 -14.38
CA GLU A 249 -5.45 1.65 -13.65
C GLU A 249 -5.67 2.09 -12.21
N HIS A 250 -6.62 3.00 -11.94
CA HIS A 250 -6.96 3.41 -10.57
C HIS A 250 -7.67 2.33 -9.78
N LEU A 251 -8.53 1.51 -10.41
CA LEU A 251 -9.11 0.34 -9.78
C LEU A 251 -8.02 -0.67 -9.39
N ARG A 252 -7.02 -0.90 -10.25
CA ARG A 252 -5.86 -1.76 -9.92
C ARG A 252 -5.09 -1.19 -8.73
N LEU A 253 -4.77 0.10 -8.75
CA LEU A 253 -4.09 0.78 -7.65
C LEU A 253 -4.83 0.61 -6.32
N ILE A 254 -6.14 0.83 -6.32
CA ILE A 254 -6.98 0.73 -5.12
C ILE A 254 -6.98 -0.71 -4.58
N LEU A 255 -7.07 -1.73 -5.43
CA LEU A 255 -7.05 -3.13 -4.99
C LEU A 255 -5.73 -3.49 -4.31
N VAL A 256 -4.60 -3.09 -4.90
CA VAL A 256 -3.28 -3.36 -4.32
C VAL A 256 -3.10 -2.59 -3.01
N ALA A 257 -3.39 -1.29 -3.00
CA ALA A 257 -3.20 -0.44 -1.83
C ALA A 257 -4.11 -0.81 -0.64
N ALA A 258 -5.36 -1.21 -0.91
CA ALA A 258 -6.32 -1.58 0.12
C ALA A 258 -6.07 -2.96 0.73
N ASN A 259 -5.32 -3.84 0.07
CA ASN A 259 -5.15 -5.21 0.55
C ASN A 259 -4.08 -5.32 1.63
N GLU A 260 -2.79 -5.25 1.26
CA GLU A 260 -1.67 -5.56 2.15
C GLU A 260 -1.68 -4.72 3.44
N THR A 261 -2.00 -3.43 3.33
CA THR A 261 -2.09 -2.55 4.49
C THR A 261 -3.22 -2.94 5.46
N THR A 262 -4.37 -3.36 4.94
CA THR A 262 -5.49 -3.80 5.79
C THR A 262 -5.24 -5.18 6.39
N VAL A 263 -4.58 -6.09 5.65
CA VAL A 263 -4.12 -7.39 6.18
C VAL A 263 -3.22 -7.17 7.39
N ASN A 264 -2.21 -6.31 7.26
CA ASN A 264 -1.28 -5.99 8.36
C ASN A 264 -1.97 -5.33 9.53
N LEU A 265 -2.93 -4.43 9.29
CA LEU A 265 -3.69 -3.80 10.35
C LEU A 265 -4.46 -4.86 11.17
N ILE A 266 -5.17 -5.76 10.48
CA ILE A 266 -5.93 -6.84 11.14
C ILE A 266 -4.98 -7.74 11.93
N ALA A 267 -3.88 -8.17 11.31
CA ALA A 267 -2.88 -9.03 11.92
C ALA A 267 -2.28 -8.42 13.19
N ASN A 268 -1.84 -7.16 13.13
CA ASN A 268 -1.20 -6.49 14.26
C ASN A 268 -2.19 -6.23 15.41
N VAL A 269 -3.43 -5.87 15.11
CA VAL A 269 -4.48 -5.73 16.15
C VAL A 269 -4.79 -7.07 16.78
N LEU A 270 -4.96 -8.14 16.00
CA LEU A 270 -5.20 -9.48 16.55
C LEU A 270 -4.03 -9.96 17.41
N ARG A 271 -2.78 -9.72 16.99
CA ARG A 271 -1.59 -10.02 17.81
C ARG A 271 -1.67 -9.31 19.16
N VAL A 272 -1.86 -7.99 19.18
CA VAL A 272 -1.94 -7.21 20.43
C VAL A 272 -3.10 -7.67 21.30
N VAL A 273 -4.27 -7.92 20.70
CA VAL A 273 -5.44 -8.47 21.40
C VAL A 273 -5.16 -9.84 22.00
N LEU A 274 -4.27 -10.65 21.43
CA LEU A 274 -3.98 -11.99 21.93
C LEU A 274 -2.80 -12.05 22.90
N THR A 275 -1.80 -11.17 22.75
CA THR A 275 -0.57 -11.23 23.53
C THR A 275 -0.52 -10.25 24.69
N ASP A 276 -1.20 -9.10 24.62
CA ASP A 276 -1.18 -8.11 25.70
C ASP A 276 -2.28 -8.38 26.75
N PRO A 277 -1.93 -8.82 27.98
CA PRO A 277 -2.91 -9.12 29.01
C PRO A 277 -3.63 -7.88 29.54
N ALA A 278 -2.99 -6.71 29.54
CA ALA A 278 -3.63 -5.46 29.93
C ALA A 278 -4.66 -5.06 28.87
N PHE A 279 -4.31 -5.20 27.60
CA PHE A 279 -5.21 -5.00 26.48
C PHE A 279 -6.46 -5.88 26.58
N ARG A 280 -6.26 -7.19 26.78
CA ARG A 280 -7.36 -8.18 26.94
C ARG A 280 -8.28 -7.83 28.08
N ARG A 281 -7.72 -7.49 29.25
CA ARG A 281 -8.52 -7.10 30.43
C ARG A 281 -9.31 -5.82 30.19
N ASN A 282 -8.71 -4.82 29.57
CA ASN A 282 -9.37 -3.54 29.31
C ASN A 282 -10.49 -3.67 28.27
N LEU A 283 -10.27 -4.47 27.22
CA LEU A 283 -11.29 -4.76 26.21
C LEU A 283 -12.44 -5.57 26.80
N ALA A 284 -12.16 -6.65 27.53
CA ALA A 284 -13.18 -7.49 28.18
C ALA A 284 -13.97 -6.75 29.27
N GLY A 285 -13.31 -5.83 29.99
CA GLY A 285 -13.93 -4.99 31.01
C GLY A 285 -14.64 -3.75 30.45
N GLY A 286 -14.62 -3.52 29.13
CA GLY A 286 -15.23 -2.36 28.47
C GLY A 286 -14.53 -1.02 28.72
N GLN A 287 -13.36 -1.03 29.36
CA GLN A 287 -12.53 0.16 29.59
C GLN A 287 -11.86 0.66 28.32
N LEU A 288 -11.70 -0.22 27.34
CA LEU A 288 -11.18 0.07 26.01
C LEU A 288 -12.11 -0.51 24.96
N GLN A 289 -12.30 0.21 23.85
CA GLN A 289 -13.07 -0.30 22.71
C GLN A 289 -12.13 -0.74 21.59
N LEU A 290 -12.59 -1.62 20.70
CA LEU A 290 -11.79 -2.06 19.55
C LEU A 290 -11.28 -0.91 18.67
N PRO A 291 -12.04 0.18 18.42
CA PRO A 291 -11.49 1.36 17.74
C PRO A 291 -10.27 1.96 18.42
N ASP A 292 -10.19 1.94 19.76
CA ASP A 292 -9.02 2.44 20.47
C ASP A 292 -7.82 1.50 20.31
N ALA A 293 -8.06 0.18 20.22
CA ALA A 293 -7.07 -0.84 19.84
C ALA A 293 -6.39 -0.49 18.52
N LEU A 294 -7.23 -0.21 17.53
CA LEU A 294 -6.83 0.09 16.18
C LEU A 294 -5.96 1.34 16.16
N GLU A 295 -6.37 2.43 16.83
CA GLU A 295 -5.54 3.64 16.87
C GLU A 295 -4.21 3.37 17.58
N MET A 296 -4.17 2.63 18.70
CA MET A 296 -2.91 2.26 19.36
C MET A 296 -1.96 1.49 18.45
N VAL A 297 -2.46 0.49 17.71
CA VAL A 297 -1.66 -0.24 16.73
C VAL A 297 -1.19 0.66 15.59
N LEU A 298 -2.04 1.57 15.10
CA LEU A 298 -1.65 2.54 14.07
C LEU A 298 -0.56 3.51 14.55
N TRP A 299 -0.43 3.74 15.85
CA TRP A 299 0.72 4.43 16.44
C TRP A 299 1.96 3.53 16.48
N ASP A 300 1.87 2.37 17.11
CA ASP A 300 3.03 1.54 17.45
C ASP A 300 3.57 0.70 16.28
N ASP A 301 2.67 0.03 15.56
CA ASP A 301 2.98 -0.90 14.48
C ASP A 301 2.11 -0.59 13.24
N PRO A 302 2.27 0.61 12.63
CA PRO A 302 1.49 0.99 11.46
C PRO A 302 1.70 -0.01 10.31
N PRO A 303 0.66 -0.26 9.47
CA PRO A 303 0.77 -1.24 8.38
C PRO A 303 1.92 -1.01 7.40
N LEU A 304 2.34 0.24 7.25
CA LEU A 304 3.57 0.64 6.57
C LEU A 304 4.49 1.32 7.58
N ALA A 305 5.66 0.75 7.81
CA ALA A 305 6.70 1.36 8.63
C ALA A 305 7.36 2.53 7.90
N VAL A 306 7.49 2.43 6.57
CA VAL A 306 8.10 3.45 5.70
C VAL A 306 7.26 3.66 4.46
N ILE A 307 7.03 4.92 4.07
CA ILE A 307 6.47 5.26 2.77
C ILE A 307 7.53 5.97 1.92
N PRO A 308 7.88 5.44 0.74
CA PRO A 308 8.85 6.06 -0.14
C PRO A 308 8.19 7.10 -1.07
N GLY A 309 9.03 7.83 -1.79
CA GLY A 309 8.64 8.59 -2.97
C GLY A 309 8.20 10.03 -2.68
N ARG A 310 9.01 10.77 -1.94
CA ARG A 310 8.97 12.23 -1.94
C ARG A 310 10.27 12.73 -2.54
N TRP A 311 10.18 13.59 -3.56
CA TRP A 311 11.35 14.15 -4.22
C TRP A 311 11.40 15.66 -4.02
N ALA A 312 12.55 16.16 -3.57
CA ALA A 312 12.75 17.58 -3.44
C ALA A 312 12.65 18.27 -4.81
N VAL A 313 11.80 19.29 -4.90
CA VAL A 313 11.52 20.03 -6.14
C VAL A 313 12.61 21.09 -6.41
N ASN A 314 13.17 21.65 -5.34
CA ASN A 314 14.26 22.62 -5.36
C ASN A 314 15.14 22.36 -4.13
N PRO A 315 16.38 22.90 -4.07
CA PRO A 315 17.18 22.86 -2.86
C PRO A 315 16.39 23.45 -1.67
N THR A 316 16.34 22.72 -0.56
CA THR A 316 15.60 23.13 0.63
C THR A 316 16.27 22.60 1.89
N ARG A 317 15.82 23.05 3.06
CA ARG A 317 16.32 22.58 4.34
C ARG A 317 15.19 21.84 5.07
N LEU A 318 15.49 20.66 5.60
CA LEU A 318 14.57 19.85 6.40
C LEU A 318 15.24 19.53 7.75
N GLY A 319 14.70 20.09 8.82
CA GLY A 319 15.42 20.14 10.10
C GLY A 319 16.76 20.86 9.94
N GLU A 320 17.85 20.22 10.36
CA GLU A 320 19.19 20.79 10.21
C GLU A 320 19.89 20.39 8.89
N VAL A 321 19.28 19.55 8.06
CA VAL A 321 19.88 18.94 6.86
C VAL A 321 19.50 19.71 5.59
N ASP A 322 20.50 19.95 4.73
CA ASP A 322 20.30 20.47 3.37
C ASP A 322 19.91 19.32 2.41
N ILE A 323 18.75 19.47 1.78
CA ILE A 323 18.19 18.53 0.82
C ILE A 323 18.33 19.13 -0.58
N HIS A 324 18.98 18.41 -1.50
CA HIS A 324 19.19 18.88 -2.86
C HIS A 324 17.97 18.59 -3.74
N GLU A 325 17.82 19.34 -4.83
CA GLU A 325 16.83 19.02 -5.86
C GLU A 325 16.98 17.58 -6.35
N GLY A 326 15.86 16.87 -6.49
CA GLY A 326 15.82 15.50 -6.98
C GLY A 326 16.22 14.43 -5.96
N ASP A 327 16.61 14.82 -4.73
CA ASP A 327 16.86 13.88 -3.64
C ASP A 327 15.57 13.14 -3.25
N LEU A 328 15.70 11.84 -3.00
CA LEU A 328 14.60 10.98 -2.53
C LEU A 328 14.53 10.99 -1.00
N LEU A 329 13.35 11.25 -0.47
CA LEU A 329 13.02 11.11 0.95
C LEU A 329 12.14 9.87 1.18
N MET A 330 12.56 9.07 2.15
CA MET A 330 11.89 7.89 2.70
C MET A 330 11.29 8.28 4.04
N LEU A 331 9.96 8.18 4.19
CA LEU A 331 9.27 8.65 5.39
C LEU A 331 9.03 7.48 6.33
N ALA A 332 9.80 7.37 7.41
CA ALA A 332 9.65 6.32 8.41
C ALA A 332 8.49 6.65 9.35
N LEU A 333 7.26 6.31 8.93
CA LEU A 333 6.04 6.58 9.69
C LEU A 333 6.06 5.94 11.08
N GLY A 334 6.48 4.68 11.18
CA GLY A 334 6.57 3.98 12.46
C GLY A 334 7.55 4.69 13.41
N ALA A 335 8.69 5.12 12.88
CA ALA A 335 9.65 5.91 13.64
C ALA A 335 9.04 7.26 14.07
N GLY A 336 8.40 7.99 13.14
CA GLY A 336 7.77 9.28 13.43
C GLY A 336 6.68 9.19 14.49
N ASN A 337 5.86 8.14 14.50
CA ASN A 337 4.83 7.93 15.52
C ASN A 337 5.39 7.80 16.94
N VAL A 338 6.60 7.26 17.09
CA VAL A 338 7.28 7.11 18.39
C VAL A 338 8.38 8.16 18.60
N ASP A 339 8.33 9.26 17.86
CA ASP A 339 9.25 10.38 18.05
C ASP A 339 9.09 10.96 19.46
N PRO A 340 10.14 10.98 20.30
CA PRO A 340 10.07 11.48 21.67
C PRO A 340 9.60 12.93 21.80
N ARG A 341 9.67 13.74 20.73
CA ARG A 341 9.16 15.12 20.73
C ARG A 341 7.65 15.21 20.77
N VAL A 342 6.94 14.20 20.24
CA VAL A 342 5.46 14.14 20.23
C VAL A 342 4.91 13.05 21.15
N ARG A 343 5.71 12.01 21.41
CA ARG A 343 5.40 10.92 22.33
C ARG A 343 6.59 10.65 23.25
N PRO A 344 6.81 11.51 24.28
CA PRO A 344 7.96 11.38 25.19
C PRO A 344 7.96 10.11 26.02
N ASP A 345 6.76 9.60 26.35
CA ASP A 345 6.55 8.33 27.05
C ASP A 345 5.69 7.42 26.18
N GLY A 346 6.30 6.33 25.69
CA GLY A 346 5.64 5.33 24.87
C GLY A 346 4.53 4.56 25.60
N ASN A 347 4.54 4.56 26.93
CA ASN A 347 3.55 3.85 27.75
C ASN A 347 2.26 4.65 27.97
N VAL A 348 2.25 5.94 27.62
CA VAL A 348 1.04 6.76 27.68
C VAL A 348 0.08 6.28 26.60
N SER A 349 -1.16 5.96 27.02
CA SER A 349 -2.20 5.54 26.10
C SER A 349 -2.50 6.63 25.07
N VAL A 350 -2.57 6.21 23.81
CA VAL A 350 -2.97 7.04 22.67
C VAL A 350 -4.38 6.68 22.18
N ALA A 351 -5.20 6.06 23.05
CA ALA A 351 -6.59 5.72 22.75
C ALA A 351 -7.36 6.96 22.23
N GLY A 352 -8.10 6.77 21.14
CA GLY A 352 -8.83 7.83 20.45
C GLY A 352 -7.97 8.91 19.76
N ASN A 353 -6.65 8.92 19.92
CA ASN A 353 -5.77 9.91 19.28
C ASN A 353 -5.41 9.48 17.85
N ARG A 354 -5.87 10.24 16.86
CA ARG A 354 -5.65 9.98 15.43
C ARG A 354 -4.52 10.79 14.79
N ALA A 355 -3.65 11.42 15.60
CA ALA A 355 -2.52 12.22 15.11
C ALA A 355 -1.30 11.39 14.66
N HIS A 356 -1.46 10.06 14.54
CA HIS A 356 -0.44 9.17 14.00
C HIS A 356 -0.26 9.40 12.48
N LEU A 357 0.84 8.91 11.94
CA LEU A 357 1.24 9.07 10.55
C LEU A 357 0.87 7.85 9.67
N ALA A 358 0.22 6.82 10.21
CA ALA A 358 -0.09 5.58 9.47
C ALA A 358 -0.85 5.77 8.15
N PHE A 359 -1.66 6.84 8.04
CA PHE A 359 -2.37 7.21 6.80
C PHE A 359 -1.67 8.34 6.03
N SER A 360 -0.40 8.63 6.32
CA SER A 360 0.33 9.79 5.82
C SER A 360 -0.37 11.12 6.17
N GLY A 361 -0.26 12.14 5.31
CA GLY A 361 -0.92 13.42 5.48
C GLY A 361 -0.87 14.29 4.23
N GLY A 362 -1.55 15.44 4.29
CA GLY A 362 -1.59 16.40 3.19
C GLY A 362 -2.37 15.85 1.97
N PRO A 363 -2.08 16.33 0.75
CA PRO A 363 -2.83 15.93 -0.44
C PRO A 363 -2.85 14.42 -0.72
N HIS A 364 -1.85 13.68 -0.22
CA HIS A 364 -1.72 12.22 -0.41
C HIS A 364 -2.05 11.41 0.85
N GLU A 365 -2.69 12.01 1.87
CA GLU A 365 -3.28 11.27 3.00
C GLU A 365 -4.14 10.11 2.49
N CYS A 366 -4.18 8.95 3.11
CA CYS A 366 -4.91 7.79 2.58
C CYS A 366 -6.41 8.08 2.38
N PRO A 367 -6.98 7.91 1.16
CA PRO A 367 -8.41 8.18 0.94
C PRO A 367 -9.30 7.04 1.45
N GLY A 368 -8.71 5.85 1.66
CA GLY A 368 -9.41 4.65 2.10
C GLY A 368 -9.35 4.44 3.62
N ALA A 369 -8.93 5.44 4.40
CA ALA A 369 -8.66 5.28 5.82
C ALA A 369 -9.90 4.81 6.60
N ASP A 370 -11.09 5.35 6.30
CA ASP A 370 -12.33 4.94 6.95
C ASP A 370 -12.81 3.56 6.49
N VAL A 371 -12.63 3.21 5.23
CA VAL A 371 -12.94 1.88 4.70
C VAL A 371 -12.05 0.82 5.34
N GLY A 372 -10.73 1.07 5.39
CA GLY A 372 -9.76 0.16 6.02
C GLY A 372 -10.03 -0.05 7.50
N ARG A 373 -10.33 1.03 8.24
CA ARG A 373 -10.76 0.95 9.65
C ARG A 373 -12.04 0.12 9.79
N ALA A 374 -13.06 0.37 8.95
CA ALA A 374 -14.32 -0.35 9.03
C ALA A 374 -14.14 -1.85 8.75
N ILE A 375 -13.27 -2.23 7.81
CA ILE A 375 -12.93 -3.63 7.53
C ILE A 375 -12.25 -4.26 8.75
N ALA A 376 -11.20 -3.62 9.27
CA ALA A 376 -10.43 -4.19 10.37
C ALA A 376 -11.26 -4.30 11.66
N GLU A 377 -11.94 -3.22 12.05
CA GLU A 377 -12.82 -3.18 13.24
C GLU A 377 -13.89 -4.27 13.15
N THR A 378 -14.65 -4.29 12.06
CA THR A 378 -15.80 -5.20 11.96
C THR A 378 -15.37 -6.65 11.81
N GLY A 379 -14.27 -6.92 11.12
CA GLY A 379 -13.73 -8.26 10.97
C GLY A 379 -13.32 -8.84 12.33
N ILE A 380 -12.55 -8.07 13.10
CA ILE A 380 -12.06 -8.49 14.41
C ILE A 380 -13.23 -8.61 15.40
N ASP A 381 -14.17 -7.66 15.43
CA ASP A 381 -15.38 -7.74 16.25
C ASP A 381 -16.14 -9.05 16.00
N VAL A 382 -16.36 -9.41 14.73
CA VAL A 382 -17.07 -10.64 14.37
C VAL A 382 -16.29 -11.87 14.80
N LEU A 383 -14.97 -11.89 14.60
CA LEU A 383 -14.11 -12.99 15.02
C LEU A 383 -14.18 -13.22 16.54
N LEU A 384 -13.98 -12.17 17.33
CA LEU A 384 -14.00 -12.26 18.80
C LEU A 384 -15.39 -12.59 19.34
N ALA A 385 -16.46 -12.12 18.70
CA ALA A 385 -17.82 -12.48 19.07
C ALA A 385 -18.17 -13.95 18.74
N ARG A 386 -17.60 -14.49 17.65
CA ARG A 386 -17.78 -15.89 17.23
C ARG A 386 -16.95 -16.86 18.07
N LEU A 387 -15.74 -16.46 18.44
CA LEU A 387 -14.72 -17.29 19.10
C LEU A 387 -14.21 -16.56 20.37
N PRO A 388 -15.03 -16.48 21.43
CA PRO A 388 -14.73 -15.65 22.61
C PRO A 388 -13.58 -16.17 23.48
N ASP A 389 -13.23 -17.46 23.37
CA ASP A 389 -12.16 -18.11 24.13
C ASP A 389 -10.86 -18.28 23.32
N LEU A 390 -10.73 -17.55 22.22
CA LEU A 390 -9.59 -17.61 21.30
C LEU A 390 -8.27 -17.23 21.99
N GLN A 391 -7.26 -18.10 21.88
CA GLN A 391 -5.96 -17.95 22.54
C GLN A 391 -4.83 -18.24 21.57
N LEU A 392 -3.65 -17.67 21.82
CA LEU A 392 -2.47 -17.97 21.02
C LEU A 392 -2.02 -19.41 21.29
N ALA A 393 -1.83 -20.21 20.23
CA ALA A 393 -1.47 -21.62 20.33
C ALA A 393 0.04 -21.83 20.58
N VAL A 394 0.85 -20.78 20.42
CA VAL A 394 2.30 -20.76 20.59
C VAL A 394 2.72 -19.62 21.51
N PRO A 395 3.92 -19.66 22.13
CA PRO A 395 4.52 -18.49 22.76
C PRO A 395 4.68 -17.31 21.80
N GLU A 396 4.58 -16.06 22.28
CA GLU A 396 4.70 -14.86 21.43
C GLU A 396 6.07 -14.75 20.75
N ASP A 397 7.14 -15.21 21.40
CA ASP A 397 8.50 -15.22 20.86
C ASP A 397 8.75 -16.26 19.77
N GLU A 398 7.83 -17.21 19.59
CA GLU A 398 7.84 -18.17 18.47
C GLU A 398 7.12 -17.63 17.21
N LEU A 399 6.47 -16.47 17.30
CA LEU A 399 5.80 -15.84 16.15
C LEU A 399 6.81 -15.46 15.07
N ARG A 400 6.52 -15.92 13.84
CA ARG A 400 7.37 -15.70 12.67
C ARG A 400 6.97 -14.43 11.92
N TRP A 401 7.98 -13.70 11.45
CA TRP A 401 7.79 -12.45 10.74
C TRP A 401 8.47 -12.50 9.37
N THR A 402 7.85 -11.85 8.39
CA THR A 402 8.49 -11.49 7.13
C THR A 402 8.65 -9.98 7.07
N SER A 403 9.88 -9.52 6.89
CA SER A 403 10.20 -8.09 6.93
C SER A 403 10.70 -7.62 5.57
N SER A 404 10.38 -6.37 5.27
CA SER A 404 11.01 -5.57 4.23
C SER A 404 11.29 -4.19 4.79
N TRP A 405 11.99 -3.36 4.02
CA TRP A 405 12.20 -1.96 4.37
C TRP A 405 10.90 -1.12 4.40
N LEU A 406 9.79 -1.61 3.81
CA LEU A 406 8.48 -0.96 3.80
C LEU A 406 7.65 -1.28 5.04
N ALA A 407 7.61 -2.55 5.40
CA ALA A 407 6.68 -3.10 6.38
C ALA A 407 7.17 -4.44 6.92
N ARG A 408 6.68 -4.77 8.11
CA ARG A 408 6.88 -6.05 8.79
C ARG A 408 5.52 -6.74 8.89
N HIS A 409 5.50 -8.00 8.46
CA HIS A 409 4.29 -8.81 8.34
C HIS A 409 4.39 -10.00 9.29
N LEU A 410 3.31 -10.27 10.01
CA LEU A 410 3.18 -11.51 10.76
C LEU A 410 2.93 -12.66 9.76
N ALA A 411 3.79 -13.67 9.76
CA ALA A 411 3.72 -14.77 8.79
C ALA A 411 2.57 -15.74 9.12
N GLU A 412 2.36 -15.98 10.41
CA GLU A 412 1.30 -16.82 10.95
C GLU A 412 0.89 -16.32 12.34
N LEU A 413 -0.39 -16.53 12.68
CA LEU A 413 -0.93 -16.26 14.00
C LEU A 413 -1.74 -17.49 14.43
N PRO A 414 -1.06 -18.55 14.92
CA PRO A 414 -1.70 -19.81 15.29
C PRO A 414 -2.52 -19.64 16.57
N VAL A 415 -3.76 -20.09 16.55
CA VAL A 415 -4.70 -19.93 17.67
C VAL A 415 -5.50 -21.19 17.95
N ASP A 416 -5.86 -21.37 19.21
CA ASP A 416 -6.77 -22.41 19.70
C ASP A 416 -8.07 -21.77 20.23
N PHE A 417 -9.18 -22.48 20.11
CA PHE A 417 -10.50 -22.07 20.60
C PHE A 417 -11.44 -23.28 20.72
N SER A 418 -12.53 -23.16 21.49
CA SER A 418 -13.55 -24.22 21.54
C SER A 418 -14.27 -24.35 20.19
N PRO A 419 -14.38 -25.56 19.60
CA PRO A 419 -15.11 -25.76 18.35
C PRO A 419 -16.55 -25.26 18.42
N VAL A 420 -16.99 -24.52 17.40
CA VAL A 420 -18.36 -24.02 17.27
C VAL A 420 -19.00 -24.49 15.97
N GLN A 421 -20.33 -24.47 15.91
CA GLN A 421 -21.06 -24.82 14.70
C GLN A 421 -21.00 -23.68 13.67
N PRO A 422 -20.88 -24.00 12.36
CA PRO A 422 -21.00 -23.02 11.29
C PRO A 422 -22.34 -22.31 11.32
N LYS A 423 -22.38 -21.05 10.89
CA LYS A 423 -23.64 -20.32 10.74
C LYS A 423 -24.10 -20.35 9.28
N PRO A 424 -25.41 -20.36 9.00
CA PRO A 424 -25.88 -20.12 7.65
C PRO A 424 -25.44 -18.74 7.19
N VAL A 425 -24.57 -18.67 6.18
CA VAL A 425 -24.17 -17.40 5.58
C VAL A 425 -25.35 -16.91 4.74
N PRO A 426 -25.84 -15.67 4.94
CA PRO A 426 -26.87 -15.08 4.09
C PRO A 426 -26.44 -15.12 2.61
N ALA A 427 -27.35 -14.98 1.64
CA ALA A 427 -26.95 -14.74 0.25
C ALA A 427 -26.36 -13.31 0.09
N ALA A 428 -25.54 -13.09 -0.94
CA ALA A 428 -25.06 -11.73 -1.23
C ALA A 428 -26.27 -10.84 -1.56
N PRO A 429 -26.35 -9.60 -1.03
CA PRO A 429 -27.40 -8.69 -1.44
C PRO A 429 -27.31 -8.46 -2.96
N ALA A 430 -28.46 -8.40 -3.63
CA ALA A 430 -28.49 -8.20 -5.07
C ALA A 430 -27.82 -6.86 -5.44
N PRO A 431 -27.13 -6.79 -6.60
CA PRO A 431 -26.54 -5.54 -7.08
C PRO A 431 -27.59 -4.43 -7.15
N VAL A 432 -27.28 -3.26 -6.59
CA VAL A 432 -28.21 -2.12 -6.61
C VAL A 432 -27.97 -1.30 -7.89
N PRO A 433 -28.98 -1.13 -8.76
CA PRO A 433 -28.85 -0.26 -9.94
C PRO A 433 -28.68 1.21 -9.52
N MET A 434 -28.08 2.01 -10.40
CA MET A 434 -28.03 3.46 -10.18
C MET A 434 -29.45 4.06 -10.15
N PRO A 435 -29.71 5.07 -9.30
CA PRO A 435 -30.98 5.80 -9.33
C PRO A 435 -31.23 6.44 -10.70
N SER A 436 -32.49 6.60 -11.10
CA SER A 436 -32.87 7.15 -12.42
C SER A 436 -32.47 8.61 -12.63
N GLU A 437 -32.17 9.34 -11.56
CA GLU A 437 -31.76 10.75 -11.58
C GLU A 437 -30.28 10.96 -11.90
N TYR A 438 -29.49 9.88 -11.98
CA TYR A 438 -28.11 9.98 -12.45
C TYR A 438 -28.06 10.25 -13.95
N PRO A 439 -27.18 11.15 -14.43
CA PRO A 439 -27.04 11.41 -15.85
C PRO A 439 -26.74 10.10 -16.57
N GLN A 440 -27.73 9.55 -17.27
CA GLN A 440 -27.50 8.50 -18.25
C GLN A 440 -26.76 9.17 -19.39
N GLN A 441 -25.42 9.19 -19.34
CA GLN A 441 -24.67 9.45 -20.55
C GLN A 441 -25.10 8.39 -21.56
N ALA A 442 -25.83 8.83 -22.58
CA ALA A 442 -26.35 7.95 -23.63
C ALA A 442 -25.18 7.12 -24.15
N ALA A 443 -25.31 5.80 -24.05
CA ALA A 443 -24.33 4.87 -24.60
C ALA A 443 -24.14 5.24 -26.07
N VAL A 444 -23.01 5.88 -26.41
CA VAL A 444 -22.63 6.07 -27.80
C VAL A 444 -22.29 4.67 -28.29
N ALA A 445 -23.20 4.08 -29.04
CA ALA A 445 -23.00 2.81 -29.69
C ALA A 445 -21.82 2.94 -30.67
N ALA A 446 -20.62 2.61 -30.22
CA ALA A 446 -19.49 2.43 -31.11
C ALA A 446 -19.70 1.11 -31.87
N THR A 447 -20.35 1.22 -33.03
CA THR A 447 -20.39 0.14 -34.02
C THR A 447 -18.98 -0.02 -34.59
N LEU A 448 -18.17 -0.90 -33.98
CA LEU A 448 -16.89 -1.29 -34.55
C LEU A 448 -17.09 -2.50 -35.47
N ALA A 449 -17.15 -2.23 -36.78
CA ALA A 449 -16.80 -3.23 -37.78
C ALA A 449 -15.26 -3.36 -37.84
N PRO A 450 -14.71 -4.54 -38.16
CA PRO A 450 -13.27 -4.75 -38.14
C PRO A 450 -12.66 -4.23 -39.45
N GLU A 451 -12.04 -3.05 -39.43
CA GLU A 451 -11.18 -2.62 -40.52
C GLU A 451 -9.70 -2.86 -40.20
N SER A 452 -9.08 -3.59 -41.11
CA SER A 452 -7.68 -4.01 -41.13
C SER A 452 -6.72 -2.84 -40.99
N VAL A 453 -5.79 -2.96 -40.05
CA VAL A 453 -4.65 -2.06 -39.88
C VAL A 453 -3.70 -2.23 -41.07
N SER A 454 -3.78 -1.30 -42.03
CA SER A 454 -2.75 -1.12 -43.05
C SER A 454 -1.73 -0.10 -42.56
N ALA A 455 -0.46 -0.54 -42.53
CA ALA A 455 0.68 0.28 -42.18
C ALA A 455 0.95 1.34 -43.27
N PHE A 456 1.20 2.59 -42.86
CA PHE A 456 1.78 3.59 -43.74
C PHE A 456 3.00 4.26 -43.11
N THR A 457 4.09 4.18 -43.86
CA THR A 457 5.40 4.82 -43.67
C THR A 457 5.56 6.00 -44.65
N GLY A 458 6.09 7.12 -44.19
CA GLY A 458 6.65 8.23 -45.00
C GLY A 458 6.10 9.63 -44.65
N ALA A 459 6.67 10.35 -43.67
CA ALA A 459 7.67 11.46 -43.78
C ALA A 459 7.07 12.78 -44.35
N THR A 460 7.05 13.93 -43.63
CA THR A 460 8.16 14.67 -42.99
C THR A 460 7.64 15.75 -42.00
N GLY A 461 8.40 16.05 -40.93
CA GLY A 461 8.24 17.29 -40.13
C GLY A 461 8.28 17.18 -38.60
N ALA A 462 9.50 17.16 -38.03
CA ALA A 462 9.91 17.51 -36.65
C ALA A 462 8.92 17.40 -35.45
N ALA A 463 8.97 16.27 -34.73
CA ALA A 463 8.72 16.16 -33.29
C ALA A 463 9.29 14.80 -32.78
N GLY A 464 10.14 14.83 -31.75
CA GLY A 464 10.86 13.66 -31.24
C GLY A 464 9.95 12.68 -30.50
N ASN A 465 9.56 11.60 -31.18
CA ASN A 465 8.64 10.56 -30.70
C ASN A 465 9.41 9.45 -29.95
N ARG A 466 9.10 9.22 -28.66
CA ARG A 466 9.62 8.11 -27.85
C ARG A 466 8.60 6.96 -27.86
N ALA A 467 9.05 5.74 -28.18
CA ALA A 467 8.23 4.53 -28.10
C ALA A 467 7.73 4.23 -26.66
N PRO A 468 6.56 3.60 -26.48
CA PRO A 468 6.09 3.16 -25.17
C PRO A 468 7.05 2.13 -24.54
N TRP A 469 7.37 2.32 -23.26
CA TRP A 469 8.47 1.66 -22.54
C TRP A 469 8.38 0.13 -22.50
N TRP A 470 7.17 -0.44 -22.44
CA TRP A 470 6.94 -1.89 -22.39
C TRP A 470 7.40 -2.62 -23.67
N ARG A 471 7.40 -1.95 -24.84
CA ARG A 471 7.93 -2.54 -26.08
C ARG A 471 9.46 -2.64 -26.09
N ARG A 472 10.17 -1.82 -25.30
CA ARG A 472 11.64 -1.91 -25.14
C ARG A 472 12.04 -2.97 -24.12
N LEU A 473 11.17 -3.28 -23.16
CA LEU A 473 11.34 -4.40 -22.22
C LEU A 473 11.24 -5.76 -22.96
N LEU A 474 10.34 -5.87 -23.93
CA LEU A 474 10.10 -7.11 -24.70
C LEU A 474 11.24 -7.52 -25.64
N SER A 475 12.13 -6.61 -26.06
CA SER A 475 13.26 -6.95 -26.94
C SER A 475 14.46 -7.57 -26.20
N LEU A 476 14.49 -7.51 -24.86
CA LEU A 476 15.61 -7.99 -24.04
C LEU A 476 15.36 -9.35 -23.38
N LEU A 477 14.12 -9.86 -23.40
CA LEU A 477 13.75 -11.18 -22.87
C LEU A 477 13.76 -12.31 -23.94
N ARG A 478 14.44 -12.08 -25.07
CA ARG A 478 14.56 -13.05 -26.17
C ARG A 478 15.97 -13.59 -26.40
N ARG A 479 16.90 -13.45 -25.44
CA ARG A 479 18.17 -14.18 -25.45
C ARG A 479 18.58 -14.60 -24.05
#